data_AF-A0A0K9CMM5-F1
#
_entry.id   AF-A0A0K9CMM5-F1
#
_cell.length_a   1.000
_cell.length_b   1.000
_cell.length_c   1.000
_cell.angle_alpha   90.00
_cell.angle_beta   90.00
_cell.angle_gamma   90.00
#
_symmetry.space_group_name_H-M   'P 1'
#
loop_
_entity.id
_entity.type
_entity.pdbx_description
1 polymer ?
#
loop_
_entity_poly.entity_id
_entity_poly.type
_entity_poly.pdbx_seq_one_letter_code
_entity_poly.pdbx_strand_id
1 'polypeptide(L)'
;MKKLFLLMILLVVLMLRFSLSVRVTEVFQKEVYRMNLSLEDGRIKVLKINNKYPLKNIYGKLGYKENGKYEGYFLVKSIKEYENIYFVELEDIKSTKIEDNFLEKYLKTIFNRAEEDYSYGIKNINRAILLGDNTRIKKI
;
A
#
# COMPACT_ATOMS: atom_id res chain seq x y z
N MET A 1 24.65 -12.52 -47.34
CA MET A 1 23.68 -11.41 -47.31
C MET A 1 22.51 -11.64 -46.35
N LYS A 2 21.69 -12.71 -46.51
CA LYS A 2 20.48 -12.93 -45.66
C LYS A 2 20.74 -13.07 -44.15
N LYS A 3 21.84 -13.72 -43.72
CA LYS A 3 22.17 -13.89 -42.29
C LYS A 3 22.57 -12.58 -41.60
N LEU A 4 23.28 -11.69 -42.30
CA LEU A 4 23.66 -10.38 -41.77
C LEU A 4 22.43 -9.47 -41.59
N PHE A 5 21.47 -9.56 -42.52
CA PHE A 5 20.22 -8.81 -42.45
C PHE A 5 19.37 -9.21 -41.22
N LEU A 6 19.29 -10.50 -40.92
CA LEU A 6 18.61 -11.01 -39.72
C LEU A 6 19.27 -10.53 -38.42
N LEU A 7 20.61 -10.52 -38.38
CA LEU A 7 21.37 -10.02 -37.22
C LEU A 7 21.13 -8.53 -36.97
N MET A 8 21.07 -7.73 -38.05
CA MET A 8 20.75 -6.30 -37.99
C MET A 8 19.34 -6.05 -37.44
N ILE A 9 18.34 -6.79 -37.90
CA ILE A 9 16.97 -6.68 -37.39
C ILE A 9 16.91 -7.03 -35.90
N LEU A 10 17.61 -8.08 -35.47
CA LEU A 10 17.66 -8.49 -34.07
C LEU A 10 18.22 -7.38 -33.17
N LEU A 11 19.32 -6.73 -33.60
CA LEU A 11 19.96 -5.63 -32.90
C LEU A 11 19.05 -4.39 -32.80
N VAL A 12 18.32 -4.07 -33.88
CA VAL A 12 17.35 -2.97 -33.90
C VAL A 12 16.20 -3.24 -32.94
N VAL A 13 15.66 -4.47 -32.93
CA VAL A 13 14.58 -4.86 -32.00
C VAL A 13 15.05 -4.81 -30.54
N LEU A 14 16.30 -5.21 -30.28
CA LEU A 14 16.91 -5.15 -28.94
C LEU A 14 17.06 -3.70 -28.45
N MET A 15 17.54 -2.81 -29.32
CA MET A 15 17.67 -1.36 -29.04
C MET A 15 16.31 -0.70 -28.83
N LEU A 16 15.29 -1.10 -29.60
CA LEU A 16 13.91 -0.63 -29.42
C LEU A 16 13.36 -1.08 -28.07
N ARG A 17 13.56 -2.36 -27.71
CA ARG A 17 13.17 -2.92 -26.41
C ARG A 17 13.84 -2.17 -25.25
N PHE A 18 15.14 -1.89 -25.36
CA PHE A 18 15.89 -1.18 -24.32
C PHE A 18 15.42 0.27 -24.17
N SER A 19 15.18 0.97 -25.29
CA SER A 19 14.68 2.36 -25.30
C SER A 19 13.26 2.49 -24.76
N LEU A 20 12.41 1.47 -24.99
CA LEU A 20 11.07 1.40 -24.43
C LEU A 20 11.08 0.99 -22.96
N SER A 21 11.97 0.08 -22.54
CA SER A 21 12.09 -0.37 -21.15
C SER A 21 12.54 0.72 -20.18
N VAL A 22 13.48 1.58 -20.59
CA VAL A 22 14.02 2.64 -19.72
C VAL A 22 13.00 3.75 -19.43
N ARG A 23 11.93 3.89 -20.25
CA ARG A 23 10.87 4.89 -20.01
C ARG A 23 9.72 4.42 -19.13
N VAL A 24 9.59 3.13 -18.83
CA VAL A 24 8.43 2.62 -18.05
C VAL A 24 8.58 2.90 -16.55
N THR A 25 9.81 3.10 -16.06
CA THR A 25 10.07 3.32 -14.62
C THR A 25 10.02 4.80 -14.20
N GLU A 26 10.18 5.74 -15.14
CA GLU A 26 10.05 7.19 -14.86
C GLU A 26 8.63 7.73 -15.13
N VAL A 27 7.77 6.92 -15.75
CA VAL A 27 6.44 7.31 -16.26
C VAL A 27 5.32 6.58 -15.54
N PHE A 28 5.43 6.35 -14.22
CA PHE A 28 4.23 6.28 -13.40
C PHE A 28 3.76 7.71 -13.16
N GLN A 29 3.09 8.19 -14.19
CA GLN A 29 2.48 9.50 -14.36
C GLN A 29 1.66 9.89 -13.14
N LYS A 30 1.44 11.20 -13.02
CA LYS A 30 0.49 11.90 -12.12
C LYS A 30 -0.95 11.37 -12.28
N GLU A 31 -1.18 10.10 -12.02
CA GLU A 31 -2.46 9.44 -12.10
C GLU A 31 -3.12 9.47 -10.72
N VAL A 32 -4.41 9.76 -10.75
CA VAL A 32 -5.25 9.77 -9.56
C VAL A 32 -5.76 8.36 -9.35
N TYR A 33 -5.39 7.76 -8.22
CA TYR A 33 -5.81 6.40 -7.86
C TYR A 33 -6.86 6.45 -6.77
N ARG A 34 -7.89 5.60 -6.89
CA ARG A 34 -8.77 5.30 -5.75
C ARG A 34 -8.03 4.36 -4.82
N MET A 35 -7.68 4.82 -3.62
CA MET A 35 -6.96 4.00 -2.65
C MET A 35 -7.72 3.87 -1.34
N ASN A 36 -7.63 2.68 -0.76
CA ASN A 36 -8.01 2.42 0.63
C ASN A 36 -6.73 2.28 1.44
N LEU A 37 -6.60 3.09 2.48
CA LEU A 37 -5.38 3.24 3.27
C LEU A 37 -5.69 2.97 4.74
N SER A 38 -4.77 2.30 5.41
CA SER A 38 -4.76 2.18 6.88
C SER A 38 -3.57 2.96 7.41
N LEU A 39 -3.87 3.96 8.24
CA LEU A 39 -2.88 4.78 8.94
C LEU A 39 -2.70 4.23 10.36
N GLU A 40 -1.47 3.86 10.70
CA GLU A 40 -1.12 3.46 12.06
C GLU A 40 0.26 4.01 12.45
N ASP A 41 0.32 4.78 13.54
CA ASP A 41 1.54 5.39 14.07
C ASP A 41 2.37 6.12 13.00
N GLY A 42 1.69 6.84 12.10
CA GLY A 42 2.32 7.58 10.99
C GLY A 42 2.81 6.71 9.81
N ARG A 43 2.66 5.39 9.87
CA ARG A 43 2.91 4.47 8.75
C ARG A 43 1.62 4.19 8.01
N ILE A 44 1.70 4.14 6.68
CA ILE A 44 0.53 3.93 5.83
C ILE A 44 0.70 2.63 5.09
N LYS A 45 -0.28 1.76 5.25
CA LYS A 45 -0.40 0.55 4.46
C LYS A 45 -1.50 0.75 3.42
N VAL A 46 -1.15 0.57 2.16
CA VAL A 46 -2.14 0.56 1.09
C VAL A 46 -2.88 -0.78 1.14
N LEU A 47 -4.21 -0.73 1.25
CA LEU A 47 -5.08 -1.90 1.35
C LEU A 47 -5.70 -2.31 0.01
N LYS A 48 -6.05 -1.33 -0.83
CA LYS A 48 -6.61 -1.51 -2.19
C LYS A 48 -6.25 -0.32 -3.08
N ILE A 49 -5.99 -0.57 -4.37
CA ILE A 49 -5.77 0.45 -5.40
C ILE A 49 -6.68 0.13 -6.58
N ASN A 50 -7.51 1.07 -7.03
CA ASN A 50 -8.40 0.91 -8.18
C ASN A 50 -9.21 -0.41 -8.16
N ASN A 51 -9.74 -0.76 -6.98
CA ASN A 51 -10.49 -1.99 -6.73
C ASN A 51 -9.70 -3.32 -6.91
N LYS A 52 -8.38 -3.24 -7.12
CA LYS A 52 -7.46 -4.38 -7.09
C LYS A 52 -6.72 -4.42 -5.76
N TYR A 53 -6.35 -5.63 -5.34
CA TYR A 53 -5.47 -5.80 -4.19
C TYR A 53 -4.09 -5.21 -4.51
N PRO A 54 -3.46 -4.48 -3.57
CA PRO A 54 -2.13 -3.97 -3.76
C PRO A 54 -1.17 -5.16 -3.85
N LEU A 55 -0.14 -5.00 -4.66
CA LEU A 55 1.02 -5.89 -4.61
C LEU A 55 1.54 -5.85 -3.18
N LYS A 56 1.82 -7.02 -2.58
CA LYS A 56 2.31 -7.10 -1.19
C LYS A 56 3.50 -6.13 -1.04
N ASN A 57 3.50 -5.34 0.04
CA ASN A 57 4.57 -4.39 0.44
C ASN A 57 4.55 -2.97 -0.15
N ILE A 58 3.38 -2.40 -0.43
CA ILE A 58 3.24 -0.97 -0.76
C ILE A 58 2.95 -0.15 0.51
N TYR A 59 3.84 0.76 0.85
CA TYR A 59 3.74 1.69 1.96
C TYR A 59 3.65 3.13 1.47
N GLY A 60 2.80 3.92 2.11
CA GLY A 60 2.55 5.30 1.74
C GLY A 60 3.10 6.32 2.75
N LYS A 61 3.32 7.56 2.31
CA LYS A 61 3.33 8.74 3.18
C LYS A 61 2.20 9.69 2.75
N LEU A 62 1.27 9.97 3.65
CA LEU A 62 0.30 11.06 3.59
C LEU A 62 0.78 12.11 4.57
N GLY A 63 0.44 13.37 4.30
CA GLY A 63 0.57 14.45 5.27
C GLY A 63 -0.29 14.22 6.53
N TYR A 64 -0.20 15.16 7.48
CA TYR A 64 -0.88 15.13 8.77
C TYR A 64 -2.37 14.72 8.64
N LYS A 65 -2.66 13.49 9.05
CA LYS A 65 -3.99 12.88 9.18
C LYS A 65 -4.01 12.14 10.50
N GLU A 66 -5.17 12.14 11.16
CA GLU A 66 -5.36 11.34 12.37
C GLU A 66 -5.21 9.85 12.07
N ASN A 67 -4.88 9.05 13.09
CA ASN A 67 -4.89 7.60 12.94
C ASN A 67 -6.30 7.11 12.54
N GLY A 68 -6.37 6.16 11.59
CA GLY A 68 -7.64 5.64 11.10
C GLY A 68 -7.57 4.99 9.72
N LYS A 69 -8.74 4.53 9.25
CA LYS A 69 -8.93 4.02 7.89
C LYS A 69 -9.43 5.15 6.99
N TYR A 70 -8.86 5.27 5.80
CA TYR A 70 -9.21 6.30 4.82
C TYR A 70 -9.50 5.68 3.47
N GLU A 71 -10.54 6.17 2.79
CA GLU A 71 -10.81 5.88 1.38
C GLU A 71 -10.87 7.20 0.63
N GLY A 72 -10.23 7.25 -0.54
CA GLY A 72 -10.13 8.48 -1.29
C GLY A 72 -9.39 8.37 -2.60
N TYR A 73 -9.32 9.51 -3.27
CA TYR A 73 -8.52 9.73 -4.46
C TYR A 73 -7.18 10.36 -4.05
N PHE A 74 -6.10 9.67 -4.42
CA PHE A 74 -4.74 10.08 -4.10
C PHE A 74 -3.91 10.18 -5.37
N LEU A 75 -3.09 11.22 -5.46
CA LEU A 75 -2.08 11.39 -6.49
C LEU A 75 -0.77 10.77 -6.01
N VAL A 76 -0.12 9.98 -6.86
CA VAL A 76 1.23 9.48 -6.56
C VAL A 76 2.26 10.52 -6.99
N LYS A 77 3.05 11.04 -6.03
CA LYS A 77 4.15 11.99 -6.31
C LYS A 77 5.45 11.27 -6.65
N SER A 78 5.77 10.21 -5.90
CA SER A 78 7.00 9.45 -6.08
C SER A 78 6.83 8.00 -5.63
N ILE A 79 7.58 7.10 -6.25
CA ILE A 79 7.69 5.70 -5.84
C ILE A 79 9.17 5.39 -5.68
N LYS A 80 9.56 4.84 -4.53
CA LYS A 80 10.91 4.35 -4.25
C LYS A 80 10.85 2.89 -3.88
N GLU A 81 11.67 2.07 -4.52
CA GLU A 81 11.78 0.64 -4.21
C GLU A 81 13.03 0.38 -3.37
N TYR A 82 12.87 -0.33 -2.26
CA TYR A 82 13.97 -0.81 -1.42
C TYR A 82 13.65 -2.23 -0.97
N GLU A 83 14.52 -3.20 -1.30
CA GLU A 83 14.42 -4.59 -0.81
C GLU A 83 13.00 -5.20 -0.94
N ASN A 84 12.36 -5.07 -2.12
CA ASN A 84 10.98 -5.51 -2.41
C ASN A 84 9.88 -4.77 -1.62
N ILE A 85 10.17 -3.59 -1.11
CA ILE A 85 9.22 -2.69 -0.45
C ILE A 85 9.10 -1.41 -1.28
N TYR A 86 7.87 -1.05 -1.63
CA TYR A 86 7.57 0.18 -2.38
C TYR A 86 7.12 1.26 -1.42
N PHE A 87 7.87 2.35 -1.34
CA PHE A 87 7.50 3.57 -0.64
C PHE A 87 6.90 4.56 -1.63
N VAL A 88 5.64 4.94 -1.40
CA VAL A 88 4.85 5.79 -2.27
C VAL A 88 4.54 7.09 -1.54
N GLU A 89 4.94 8.20 -2.11
CA GLU A 89 4.51 9.50 -1.62
C GLU A 89 3.16 9.86 -2.24
N LEU A 90 2.15 10.08 -1.40
CA LEU A 90 0.78 10.31 -1.82
C LEU A 90 0.34 11.74 -1.49
N GLU A 91 -0.22 12.43 -2.48
CA GLU A 91 -0.98 13.67 -2.28
C GLU A 91 -2.46 13.34 -2.16
N ASP A 92 -3.11 13.89 -1.14
CA ASP A 92 -4.55 13.80 -0.99
C ASP A 92 -5.24 14.79 -1.92
N ILE A 93 -6.12 14.30 -2.81
CA ILE A 93 -7.01 15.15 -3.61
C ILE A 93 -8.38 15.22 -2.93
N LYS A 94 -8.89 14.06 -2.51
CA LYS A 94 -10.15 13.93 -1.78
C LYS A 94 -10.12 12.62 -0.99
N SER A 95 -10.19 12.71 0.32
CA SER A 95 -10.30 11.53 1.18
C SER A 95 -11.36 11.69 2.25
N THR A 96 -12.01 10.57 2.55
CA THR A 96 -12.99 10.44 3.63
C THR A 96 -12.44 9.45 4.65
N LYS A 97 -12.47 9.85 5.92
CA LYS A 97 -12.22 8.92 7.03
C LYS A 97 -13.38 7.92 7.03
N ILE A 98 -13.06 6.65 6.99
CA ILE A 98 -14.07 5.61 7.20
C ILE A 98 -14.32 5.61 8.70
N GLU A 99 -15.51 6.02 9.10
CA GLU A 99 -15.91 5.94 10.50
C GLU A 99 -16.02 4.47 10.91
N ASP A 100 -15.48 4.17 12.10
CA ASP A 100 -15.62 2.85 12.67
C ASP A 100 -17.11 2.56 12.89
N ASN A 101 -17.57 1.41 12.38
CA ASN A 101 -18.95 0.97 12.61
C ASN A 101 -19.18 0.81 14.12
N PHE A 102 -20.36 1.20 14.61
CA PHE A 102 -20.80 0.93 15.99
C PHE A 102 -20.51 -0.51 16.41
N LEU A 103 -20.79 -1.48 15.53
CA LEU A 103 -20.53 -2.89 15.80
C LEU A 103 -19.04 -3.19 15.97
N GLU A 104 -18.18 -2.61 15.12
CA GLU A 104 -16.73 -2.76 15.21
C GLU A 104 -16.21 -2.17 16.52
N LYS A 105 -16.73 -1.00 16.92
CA LYS A 105 -16.39 -0.34 18.18
C LYS A 105 -16.86 -1.13 19.40
N TYR A 106 -18.07 -1.68 19.34
CA TYR A 106 -18.64 -2.53 20.39
C TYR A 106 -17.83 -3.81 20.58
N LEU A 107 -17.55 -4.53 19.48
CA LEU A 107 -16.74 -5.73 19.49
C LEU A 107 -15.33 -5.43 20.00
N LYS A 108 -14.68 -4.37 19.50
CA LYS A 108 -13.35 -3.96 19.96
C LYS A 108 -13.33 -3.65 21.46
N THR A 109 -14.38 -3.06 22.02
CA THR A 109 -14.50 -2.80 23.46
C THR A 109 -14.61 -4.09 24.26
N ILE A 110 -15.44 -5.04 23.81
CA ILE A 110 -15.57 -6.35 24.44
C ILE A 110 -14.24 -7.09 24.39
N PHE A 111 -13.56 -7.08 23.24
CA PHE A 111 -12.27 -7.73 23.08
C PHE A 111 -11.20 -7.09 23.95
N ASN A 112 -11.08 -5.76 23.97
CA ASN A 112 -10.11 -5.08 24.83
C ASN A 112 -10.29 -5.44 26.31
N ARG A 113 -11.55 -5.62 26.78
CA ARG A 113 -11.84 -6.11 28.13
C ARG A 113 -11.51 -7.60 28.32
N ALA A 114 -11.87 -8.44 27.35
CA ALA A 114 -11.58 -9.88 27.42
C ALA A 114 -10.08 -10.17 27.33
N GLU A 115 -9.33 -9.27 26.72
CA GLU A 115 -7.89 -9.39 26.53
C GLU A 115 -7.08 -8.69 27.61
N GLU A 116 -7.66 -7.98 28.58
CA GLU A 116 -6.93 -7.12 29.52
C GLU A 116 -5.76 -7.85 30.20
N ASP A 117 -5.98 -9.11 30.62
CA ASP A 117 -5.01 -10.00 31.26
C ASP A 117 -4.17 -10.87 30.28
N TYR A 118 -4.43 -10.80 28.97
CA TYR A 118 -3.73 -11.63 28.01
C TYR A 118 -2.32 -11.13 27.72
N SER A 119 -1.42 -12.09 27.45
CA SER A 119 -0.07 -11.77 26.98
C SER A 119 -0.13 -11.04 25.64
N TYR A 120 0.83 -10.14 25.42
CA TYR A 120 0.94 -9.33 24.20
C TYR A 120 0.93 -10.14 22.89
N GLY A 121 1.50 -11.35 22.91
CA GLY A 121 1.48 -12.25 21.76
C GLY A 121 0.06 -12.73 21.44
N ILE A 122 -0.70 -13.10 22.47
CA ILE A 122 -2.09 -13.56 22.35
C ILE A 122 -2.99 -12.41 21.90
N LYS A 123 -2.80 -11.19 22.45
CA LYS A 123 -3.49 -9.98 22.01
C LYS A 123 -3.33 -9.74 20.50
N ASN A 124 -2.08 -9.78 20.00
CA ASN A 124 -1.81 -9.57 18.58
C ASN A 124 -2.42 -10.65 17.68
N ILE A 125 -2.41 -11.91 18.11
CA ILE A 125 -2.99 -13.04 17.35
C ILE A 125 -4.51 -12.91 17.29
N ASN A 126 -5.16 -12.65 18.42
CA ASN A 126 -6.61 -12.52 18.49
C ASN A 126 -7.11 -11.30 17.69
N ARG A 127 -6.42 -10.16 17.76
CA ARG A 127 -6.75 -8.98 16.94
C ARG A 127 -6.66 -9.28 15.43
N ALA A 128 -5.63 -10.00 15.01
CA ALA A 128 -5.46 -10.39 13.61
C ALA A 128 -6.52 -11.39 13.14
N ILE A 129 -6.88 -12.37 13.97
CA ILE A 129 -7.87 -13.41 13.62
C ILE A 129 -9.29 -12.85 13.66
N LEU A 130 -9.64 -12.08 14.70
CA LEU A 130 -11.02 -11.72 15.01
C LEU A 130 -11.42 -10.36 14.43
N LEU A 131 -10.49 -9.40 14.39
CA LEU A 131 -10.73 -8.07 13.84
C LEU A 131 -10.10 -7.88 12.45
N GLY A 132 -9.39 -8.88 11.93
CA GLY A 132 -8.62 -8.75 10.69
C GLY A 132 -7.52 -7.69 10.81
N ASP A 133 -7.10 -7.38 12.04
CA ASP A 133 -6.23 -6.26 12.36
C ASP A 133 -4.80 -6.77 12.57
N ASN A 134 -3.94 -6.56 11.57
CA ASN A 134 -2.59 -7.13 11.52
C ASN A 134 -1.55 -6.30 12.28
N THR A 135 -2.01 -5.39 13.12
CA THR A 135 -1.20 -4.39 13.77
C THR A 135 -0.57 -4.94 15.04
N ARG A 136 0.74 -4.72 15.22
CA ARG A 136 1.48 -5.23 16.38
C ARG A 136 1.40 -4.22 17.51
N ILE A 137 0.70 -4.58 18.59
CA ILE A 137 0.80 -3.88 19.86
C ILE A 137 2.25 -4.02 20.33
N LYS A 138 2.93 -2.87 20.57
CA LYS A 138 4.29 -2.82 21.12
C LYS A 138 4.27 -3.00 22.64
N LYS A 139 5.14 -3.86 23.16
CA LYS A 139 5.38 -4.00 24.59
C LYS A 139 5.93 -2.66 25.10
N ILE A 140 5.19 -1.99 25.99
CA ILE A 140 5.65 -0.80 26.73
C ILE A 140 6.49 -1.28 27.91
#